data_AF-A0A0K1QWI8-F1
#
_entry.id   AF-A0A0K1QWI8-F1
#
_cell.length_a   1.000
_cell.length_b   1.000
_cell.length_c   1.000
_cell.angle_alpha   90.00
_cell.angle_beta   90.00
_cell.angle_gamma   90.00
#
_symmetry.space_group_name_H-M   'P 1'
#
loop_
_entity.id
_entity.type
_entity.pdbx_description
1 polymer ?
#
loop_
_entity_poly.entity_id
_entity_poly.type
_entity_poly.pdbx_seq_one_letter_code
_entity_poly.pdbx_strand_id
1 'polypeptide(L)'
;MVDLARNNKWPQLLTGSELHDDRCMKELLRDFPALWSVRSNSLWMVLSTLWDERRHTDHLAQTLHLKKGYLLPALGPVLMRRLCVCPDWRNLGFVLALLGSTSRQFKSHRNWLRTHFLNYLLLVCMAEPCCFIREPLYELLNKLYERDLLKDIDGWPSDFACFEQACLAFNHYGNWMRYQGWISGWDLYACTLLQVYRPDQEMQRQTASLPVGPPVPIGLPPQIALKVEARLKQHRRDQFAIGGRDPRLREVVVLTYAHGGGFRLWRQVVGGMKPSNLQPSMTAAFCG
;
A
#
# COMPACT_ATOMS: atom_id res chain seq x y z
N MET A 1 -8.16 -26.53 16.18
CA MET A 1 -9.31 -25.74 16.65
C MET A 1 -8.93 -25.18 18.00
N VAL A 2 -8.64 -23.88 18.05
CA VAL A 2 -8.39 -23.18 19.32
C VAL A 2 -9.76 -22.78 19.86
N ASP A 3 -10.06 -23.20 21.10
CA ASP A 3 -11.27 -22.82 21.81
C ASP A 3 -11.30 -21.29 21.99
N LEU A 4 -11.99 -20.61 21.07
CA LEU A 4 -12.36 -19.20 21.16
C LEU A 4 -13.43 -19.06 22.24
N ALA A 5 -13.05 -19.25 23.50
CA ALA A 5 -13.94 -19.03 24.63
C ALA A 5 -14.32 -17.53 24.71
N ARG A 6 -15.48 -17.20 24.14
CA ARG A 6 -16.56 -16.50 24.83
C ARG A 6 -16.26 -15.13 25.47
N ASN A 7 -15.36 -14.32 24.93
CA ASN A 7 -15.27 -12.92 25.35
C ASN A 7 -16.19 -12.05 24.45
N ASN A 8 -17.49 -12.05 24.76
CA ASN A 8 -18.51 -11.18 24.13
C ASN A 8 -18.23 -9.67 24.32
N LYS A 9 -17.13 -9.32 25.01
CA LYS A 9 -16.68 -7.96 25.26
C LYS A 9 -15.91 -7.35 24.09
N TRP A 10 -15.29 -8.15 23.22
CA TRP A 10 -14.45 -7.60 22.14
C TRP A 10 -15.18 -6.65 21.19
N PRO A 11 -16.41 -6.94 20.72
CA PRO A 11 -17.15 -6.00 19.87
C PRO A 11 -17.47 -4.66 20.55
N GLN A 12 -17.74 -4.68 21.86
CA GLN A 12 -18.02 -3.49 22.68
C GLN A 12 -16.75 -2.69 23.02
N LEU A 13 -15.62 -3.37 23.24
CA LEU A 13 -14.31 -2.74 23.46
C LEU A 13 -13.80 -2.07 22.16
N LEU A 14 -14.00 -2.72 21.01
CA LEU A 14 -13.55 -2.25 19.69
C LEU A 14 -14.39 -1.10 19.11
N THR A 15 -15.54 -0.77 19.72
CA THR A 15 -16.39 0.37 19.32
C THR A 15 -15.94 1.73 19.91
N GLY A 16 -14.82 1.76 20.64
CA GLY A 16 -14.01 2.97 20.81
C GLY A 16 -13.98 3.63 22.19
N SER A 17 -14.72 3.12 23.19
CA SER A 17 -14.76 3.75 24.53
C SER A 17 -13.72 3.21 25.52
N GLU A 18 -13.22 1.98 25.34
CA GLU A 18 -12.48 1.26 26.40
C GLU A 18 -11.10 0.71 25.98
N LEU A 19 -10.70 0.82 24.71
CA LEU A 19 -9.38 0.37 24.23
C LEU A 19 -8.20 1.27 24.61
N HIS A 20 -8.45 2.35 25.36
CA HIS A 20 -7.40 3.19 25.93
C HIS A 20 -6.73 2.56 27.16
N ASP A 21 -7.28 1.48 27.73
CA ASP A 21 -6.58 0.70 28.75
C ASP A 21 -5.47 -0.16 28.11
N ASP A 22 -4.22 0.18 28.44
CA ASP A 22 -3.02 -0.56 28.03
C ASP A 22 -3.08 -2.05 28.40
N ARG A 23 -3.83 -2.42 29.45
CA ARG A 23 -4.01 -3.83 29.84
C ARG A 23 -4.89 -4.59 28.86
N CYS A 24 -6.07 -4.06 28.52
CA CYS A 24 -6.97 -4.67 27.54
C CYS A 24 -6.33 -4.77 26.15
N MET A 25 -5.55 -3.75 25.77
CA MET A 25 -4.80 -3.76 24.51
C MET A 25 -3.71 -4.84 24.50
N LYS A 26 -2.97 -5.03 25.62
CA LYS A 26 -1.97 -6.11 25.74
C LYS A 26 -2.60 -7.50 25.63
N GLU A 27 -3.74 -7.71 26.25
CA GLU A 27 -4.49 -8.98 26.16
C GLU A 27 -4.98 -9.22 24.72
N LEU A 28 -5.56 -8.21 24.07
CA LEU A 28 -5.98 -8.29 22.68
C LEU A 28 -4.81 -8.61 21.73
N LEU A 29 -3.65 -7.99 21.94
CA LEU A 29 -2.46 -8.21 21.11
C LEU A 29 -1.81 -9.58 21.36
N ARG A 30 -1.99 -10.16 22.56
CA ARG A 30 -1.59 -11.54 22.85
C ARG A 30 -2.45 -12.53 22.07
N ASP A 31 -3.75 -12.30 22.06
CA ASP A 31 -4.72 -13.20 21.43
C ASP A 31 -4.74 -13.02 19.89
N PHE A 32 -4.45 -11.80 19.40
CA PHE A 32 -4.38 -11.46 17.97
C PHE A 32 -3.11 -10.68 17.60
N PRO A 33 -1.94 -11.35 17.50
CA PRO A 33 -0.65 -10.68 17.24
C PRO A 33 -0.60 -9.89 15.93
N ALA A 34 -1.40 -10.25 14.92
CA ALA A 34 -1.48 -9.55 13.65
C ALA A 34 -1.90 -8.07 13.81
N LEU A 35 -2.68 -7.76 14.86
CA LEU A 35 -3.12 -6.39 15.18
C LEU A 35 -1.97 -5.49 15.63
N TRP A 36 -0.80 -6.03 15.97
CA TRP A 36 0.38 -5.23 16.28
C TRP A 36 0.73 -4.28 15.14
N SER A 37 0.62 -4.77 13.90
CA SER A 37 0.91 -3.99 12.69
C SER A 37 -0.08 -2.83 12.48
N VAL A 38 -1.34 -3.01 12.91
CA VAL A 38 -2.38 -1.96 12.90
C VAL A 38 -2.11 -0.97 14.01
N ARG A 39 -1.89 -1.44 15.25
CA ARG A 39 -1.68 -0.59 16.43
C ARG A 39 -0.43 0.29 16.35
N SER A 40 0.64 -0.22 15.75
CA SER A 40 1.92 0.48 15.59
C SER A 40 1.99 1.32 14.31
N ASN A 41 0.93 1.36 13.51
CA ASN A 41 0.95 2.08 12.24
C ASN A 41 1.01 3.61 12.47
N SER A 42 1.81 4.30 11.65
CA SER A 42 1.98 5.76 11.71
C SER A 42 0.70 6.53 11.39
N LEU A 43 -0.29 5.90 10.75
CA LEU A 43 -1.59 6.49 10.44
C LEU A 43 -2.26 7.10 11.66
N TRP A 44 -2.24 6.43 12.82
CA TRP A 44 -2.87 6.94 14.04
C TRP A 44 -2.27 8.26 14.53
N MET A 45 -0.93 8.35 14.54
CA MET A 45 -0.21 9.56 14.93
C MET A 45 -0.49 10.71 13.95
N VAL A 46 -0.52 10.41 12.65
CA VAL A 46 -0.78 11.40 11.60
C VAL A 46 -2.20 11.91 11.67
N LEU A 47 -3.19 11.03 11.81
CA LEU A 47 -4.61 11.42 11.96
C LEU A 47 -4.82 12.27 13.22
N SER A 48 -4.21 11.88 14.35
CA SER A 48 -4.29 12.67 15.59
C SER A 48 -3.67 14.06 15.42
N THR A 49 -2.55 14.16 14.70
CA THR A 49 -1.87 15.43 14.44
C THR A 49 -2.66 16.30 13.46
N LEU A 50 -3.22 15.71 12.40
CA LEU A 50 -4.08 16.42 11.46
C LEU A 50 -5.35 16.94 12.15
N TRP A 51 -5.92 16.18 13.08
CA TRP A 51 -7.11 16.60 13.80
C TRP A 51 -6.87 17.78 14.75
N ASP A 52 -5.63 17.94 15.24
CA ASP A 52 -5.21 19.05 16.10
C ASP A 52 -4.65 20.20 15.23
N GLU A 53 -5.48 21.20 14.94
CA GLU A 53 -5.15 22.37 14.10
C GLU A 53 -3.89 23.13 14.56
N ARG A 54 -3.47 22.95 15.82
CA ARG A 54 -2.26 23.58 16.37
C ARG A 54 -0.97 22.91 15.91
N ARG A 55 -1.05 21.70 15.34
CA ARG A 55 0.12 20.89 15.00
C ARG A 55 0.27 20.73 13.49
N HIS A 56 1.30 21.35 12.93
CA HIS A 56 1.64 21.16 11.53
C HIS A 56 2.19 19.74 11.27
N THR A 57 1.76 19.10 10.19
CA THR A 57 2.31 17.80 9.78
C THR A 57 3.69 17.90 9.11
N ASP A 58 4.24 19.10 8.95
CA ASP A 58 5.54 19.33 8.32
C ASP A 58 6.66 18.51 8.95
N HIS A 59 6.69 18.45 10.28
CA HIS A 59 7.64 17.62 11.01
C HIS A 59 7.42 16.13 10.74
N LEU A 60 6.16 15.67 10.69
CA LEU A 60 5.84 14.27 10.39
C LEU A 60 6.23 13.90 8.95
N ALA A 61 5.97 14.78 7.98
CA ALA A 61 6.39 14.60 6.60
C ALA A 61 7.92 14.58 6.43
N GLN A 62 8.69 15.10 7.40
CA GLN A 62 10.16 15.04 7.39
C GLN A 62 10.70 13.80 8.13
N THR A 63 10.08 13.42 9.25
CA THR A 63 10.63 12.44 10.19
C THR A 63 10.04 11.04 10.06
N LEU A 64 8.93 10.88 9.33
CA LEU A 64 8.37 9.57 9.07
C LEU A 64 9.33 8.73 8.21
N HIS A 65 9.59 7.50 8.66
CA HIS A 65 10.45 6.54 7.97
C HIS A 65 9.62 5.50 7.23
N LEU A 66 9.95 5.25 5.97
CA LEU A 66 9.41 4.10 5.24
C LEU A 66 9.90 2.79 5.87
N LYS A 67 9.23 1.66 5.61
CA LYS A 67 9.50 0.32 6.20
C LYS A 67 10.98 -0.11 6.27
N LYS A 68 11.86 0.44 5.44
CA LYS A 68 13.31 0.16 5.45
C LYS A 68 14.15 1.20 6.24
N GLY A 69 13.54 2.02 7.09
CA GLY A 69 14.23 3.04 7.87
C GLY A 69 14.65 4.30 7.09
N TYR A 70 14.30 4.40 5.80
CA TYR A 70 14.61 5.61 5.03
C TYR A 70 13.66 6.74 5.41
N LEU A 71 14.24 7.87 5.81
CA LEU A 71 13.53 9.16 5.84
C LEU A 71 12.91 9.44 4.48
N LEU A 72 11.78 10.15 4.45
CA LEU A 72 11.17 10.66 3.22
C LEU A 72 12.20 11.56 2.51
N PRO A 73 12.85 11.13 1.41
CA PRO A 73 13.92 11.91 0.80
C PRO A 73 13.32 13.10 0.03
N ALA A 74 14.05 14.21 -0.04
CA ALA A 74 13.67 15.43 -0.78
C ALA A 74 13.49 15.24 -2.31
N LEU A 75 13.71 14.03 -2.84
CA LEU A 75 13.66 13.72 -4.28
C LEU A 75 12.25 13.29 -4.71
N GLY A 76 11.46 14.30 -5.09
CA GLY A 76 10.13 14.26 -5.71
C GLY A 76 9.68 12.92 -6.33
N PRO A 77 10.33 12.47 -7.42
CA PRO A 77 9.86 11.33 -8.19
C PRO A 77 10.08 9.98 -7.47
N VAL A 78 11.18 9.84 -6.73
CA VAL A 78 11.52 8.56 -6.06
C VAL A 78 10.59 8.32 -4.88
N LEU A 79 10.25 9.39 -4.14
CA LEU A 79 9.32 9.29 -3.02
C LEU A 79 7.91 8.90 -3.47
N MET A 80 7.38 9.61 -4.48
CA MET A 80 6.04 9.32 -4.99
C MET A 80 5.93 7.90 -5.53
N ARG A 81 6.99 7.44 -6.23
CA ARG A 81 7.09 6.06 -6.66
C ARG A 81 7.04 5.12 -5.45
N ARG A 82 7.84 5.30 -4.41
CA ARG A 82 7.82 4.40 -3.24
C ARG A 82 6.46 4.34 -2.53
N LEU A 83 5.78 5.47 -2.38
CA LEU A 83 4.51 5.57 -1.64
C LEU A 83 3.32 5.07 -2.46
N CYS A 84 3.34 5.27 -3.78
CA CYS A 84 2.20 5.06 -4.67
C CYS A 84 2.43 3.99 -5.75
N VAL A 85 3.50 3.19 -5.63
CA VAL A 85 3.82 2.01 -6.48
C VAL A 85 2.63 1.05 -6.50
N CYS A 86 2.14 0.70 -5.32
CA CYS A 86 0.92 -0.07 -5.14
C CYS A 86 0.26 0.45 -3.86
N PRO A 87 -0.99 0.94 -3.92
CA PRO A 87 -1.65 1.48 -2.74
C PRO A 87 -1.72 0.44 -1.61
N ASP A 88 -1.36 0.88 -0.42
CA ASP A 88 -1.26 0.03 0.76
C ASP A 88 -1.68 0.87 1.95
N TRP A 89 -2.66 0.38 2.71
CA TRP A 89 -3.17 1.09 3.88
C TRP A 89 -2.06 1.45 4.87
N ARG A 90 -1.00 0.63 4.94
CA ARG A 90 0.14 0.86 5.84
C ARG A 90 0.89 2.15 5.51
N ASN A 91 0.78 2.61 4.27
CA ASN A 91 1.42 3.81 3.78
C ASN A 91 0.50 5.05 3.86
N LEU A 92 -0.77 4.89 4.25
CA LEU A 92 -1.76 5.98 4.26
C LEU A 92 -1.33 7.13 5.19
N GLY A 93 -0.72 6.83 6.33
CA GLY A 93 -0.18 7.85 7.23
C GLY A 93 0.86 8.76 6.56
N PHE A 94 1.77 8.19 5.76
CA PHE A 94 2.78 8.98 5.04
C PHE A 94 2.14 9.86 3.95
N VAL A 95 1.17 9.30 3.23
CA VAL A 95 0.44 10.02 2.19
C VAL A 95 -0.33 11.21 2.77
N LEU A 96 -1.03 11.00 3.89
CA LEU A 96 -1.77 12.05 4.60
C LEU A 96 -0.84 13.11 5.20
N ALA A 97 0.31 12.70 5.76
CA ALA A 97 1.30 13.64 6.29
C ALA A 97 1.83 14.57 5.19
N LEU A 98 2.09 14.03 4.00
CA LEU A 98 2.50 14.82 2.83
C LEU A 98 1.38 15.74 2.34
N LEU A 99 0.15 15.24 2.23
CA LEU A 99 -1.01 16.04 1.80
C LEU A 99 -1.27 17.23 2.73
N GLY A 100 -1.27 17.00 4.04
CA GLY A 100 -1.50 18.06 5.03
C GLY A 100 -0.30 18.97 5.28
N SER A 101 0.87 18.66 4.73
CA SER A 101 2.08 19.47 4.93
C SER A 101 1.96 20.84 4.23
N THR A 102 2.40 21.91 4.88
CA THR A 102 2.50 23.26 4.30
C THR A 102 3.87 23.56 3.71
N SER A 103 4.90 22.79 4.07
CA SER A 103 6.28 23.02 3.65
C SER A 103 6.45 23.07 2.13
N ARG A 104 7.23 24.05 1.64
CA ARG A 104 7.49 24.26 0.21
C ARG A 104 8.21 23.08 -0.44
N GLN A 105 9.04 22.36 0.32
CA GLN A 105 9.79 21.20 -0.18
C GLN A 105 8.88 20.07 -0.68
N PHE A 106 7.66 19.97 -0.15
CA PHE A 106 6.70 18.94 -0.52
C PHE A 106 5.64 19.41 -1.53
N LYS A 107 5.76 20.63 -2.07
CA LYS A 107 4.76 21.20 -3.01
C LYS A 107 4.47 20.27 -4.20
N SER A 108 5.51 19.76 -4.86
CA SER A 108 5.33 18.85 -6.01
C SER A 108 4.67 17.52 -5.62
N HIS A 109 4.94 17.02 -4.42
CA HIS A 109 4.33 15.79 -3.90
C HIS A 109 2.85 15.99 -3.62
N ARG A 110 2.49 17.12 -2.98
CA ARG A 110 1.09 17.49 -2.75
C ARG A 110 0.32 17.65 -4.04
N ASN A 111 0.88 18.35 -5.02
CA ASN A 111 0.24 18.53 -6.31
C ASN A 111 -0.03 17.19 -7.00
N TRP A 112 0.94 16.27 -6.96
CA TRP A 112 0.72 14.93 -7.49
C TRP A 112 -0.34 14.16 -6.70
N LEU A 113 -0.27 14.21 -5.37
CA LEU A 113 -1.22 13.50 -4.50
C LEU A 113 -2.64 14.03 -4.67
N ARG A 114 -2.84 15.34 -4.82
CA ARG A 114 -4.16 15.93 -5.08
C ARG A 114 -4.87 15.32 -6.28
N THR A 115 -4.13 15.01 -7.35
CA THR A 115 -4.68 14.39 -8.56
C THR A 115 -4.84 12.87 -8.48
N HIS A 116 -4.13 12.19 -7.58
CA HIS A 116 -4.07 10.72 -7.55
C HIS A 116 -4.55 10.08 -6.23
N PHE A 117 -4.78 10.88 -5.19
CA PHE A 117 -5.08 10.40 -3.85
C PHE A 117 -6.41 9.67 -3.79
N LEU A 118 -7.44 10.13 -4.49
CA LEU A 118 -8.72 9.43 -4.50
C LEU A 118 -8.56 8.01 -5.05
N ASN A 119 -7.90 7.83 -6.19
CA ASN A 119 -7.63 6.49 -6.75
C ASN A 119 -6.81 5.61 -5.78
N TYR A 120 -5.85 6.21 -5.09
CA TYR A 120 -5.09 5.54 -4.04
C TYR A 120 -6.00 5.06 -2.90
N LEU A 121 -6.85 5.95 -2.39
CA LEU A 121 -7.77 5.67 -1.29
C LEU A 121 -8.82 4.62 -1.68
N LEU A 122 -9.37 4.68 -2.90
CA LEU A 122 -10.29 3.67 -3.42
C LEU A 122 -9.63 2.29 -3.43
N LEU A 123 -8.41 2.18 -3.97
CA LEU A 123 -7.66 0.92 -4.00
C LEU A 123 -7.35 0.38 -2.60
N VAL A 124 -6.95 1.26 -1.68
CA VAL A 124 -6.77 0.89 -0.26
C VAL A 124 -8.07 0.38 0.34
N CYS A 125 -9.18 1.09 0.13
CA CYS A 125 -10.49 0.77 0.70
C CYS A 125 -11.19 -0.43 0.04
N MET A 126 -10.72 -0.90 -1.11
CA MET A 126 -11.18 -2.15 -1.72
C MET A 126 -10.38 -3.37 -1.23
N ALA A 127 -9.22 -3.17 -0.61
CA ALA A 127 -8.37 -4.22 -0.08
C ALA A 127 -8.54 -4.40 1.44
N GLU A 128 -8.23 -5.60 1.92
CA GLU A 128 -8.17 -5.86 3.36
C GLU A 128 -6.98 -5.12 4.00
N PRO A 129 -7.14 -4.61 5.24
CA PRO A 129 -8.34 -4.66 6.08
C PRO A 129 -9.30 -3.47 5.85
N CYS A 130 -8.94 -2.51 4.99
CA CYS A 130 -9.65 -1.24 4.88
C CYS A 130 -11.06 -1.35 4.27
N CYS A 131 -11.36 -2.43 3.55
CA CYS A 131 -12.72 -2.72 3.10
C CYS A 131 -13.74 -2.81 4.23
N PHE A 132 -13.32 -3.22 5.45
CA PHE A 132 -14.20 -3.33 6.61
C PHE A 132 -14.42 -2.01 7.37
N ILE A 133 -13.55 -1.02 7.14
CA ILE A 133 -13.58 0.28 7.84
C ILE A 133 -13.76 1.45 6.88
N ARG A 134 -14.29 1.16 5.68
CA ARG A 134 -14.36 2.12 4.58
C ARG A 134 -15.15 3.38 4.94
N GLU A 135 -16.33 3.20 5.51
CA GLU A 135 -17.22 4.30 5.92
C GLU A 135 -16.60 5.15 7.04
N PRO A 136 -16.19 4.59 8.20
CA PRO A 136 -15.51 5.38 9.23
C PRO A 136 -14.25 6.10 8.75
N LEU A 137 -13.46 5.46 7.88
CA LEU A 137 -12.25 6.06 7.32
C LEU A 137 -12.61 7.22 6.39
N TYR A 138 -13.59 7.05 5.49
CA TYR A 138 -14.04 8.12 4.62
C TYR A 138 -14.60 9.30 5.43
N GLU A 139 -15.49 9.06 6.39
CA GLU A 139 -16.07 10.13 7.22
C GLU A 139 -15.00 10.92 7.97
N LEU A 140 -14.00 10.23 8.53
CA LEU A 140 -12.89 10.88 9.19
C LEU A 140 -12.10 11.77 8.23
N LEU A 141 -11.77 11.25 7.05
CA LEU A 141 -11.04 12.00 6.03
C LEU A 141 -11.89 13.14 5.46
N ASN A 142 -13.21 12.96 5.32
CA ASN A 142 -14.12 13.99 4.85
C ASN A 142 -14.20 15.15 5.85
N LYS A 143 -14.25 14.86 7.16
CA LYS A 143 -14.16 15.91 8.19
C LYS A 143 -12.83 16.67 8.13
N LEU A 144 -11.71 16.00 7.81
CA LEU A 144 -10.43 16.67 7.59
C LEU A 144 -10.41 17.50 6.29
N TYR A 145 -11.11 17.03 5.25
CA TYR A 145 -11.28 17.74 3.99
C TYR A 145 -12.11 19.03 4.18
N GLU A 146 -13.26 18.95 4.85
CA GLU A 146 -14.14 20.08 5.18
C GLU A 146 -13.44 21.12 6.07
N ARG A 147 -12.53 20.68 6.93
CA ARG A 147 -11.65 21.54 7.74
C ARG A 147 -10.47 22.12 6.97
N ASP A 148 -10.44 21.98 5.65
CA ASP A 148 -9.44 22.63 4.83
C ASP A 148 -8.00 22.10 5.07
N LEU A 149 -7.86 20.89 5.63
CA LEU A 149 -6.57 20.26 5.91
C LEU A 149 -6.09 19.34 4.78
N LEU A 150 -7.02 18.88 3.94
CA LEU A 150 -6.76 18.04 2.77
C LEU A 150 -7.26 18.72 1.48
N LYS A 151 -7.08 20.05 1.36
CA LYS A 151 -7.64 20.85 0.25
C LYS A 151 -7.24 20.34 -1.14
N ASP A 152 -8.16 20.58 -2.07
CA ASP A 152 -7.97 20.47 -3.51
C ASP A 152 -7.70 19.04 -4.00
N ILE A 153 -8.30 18.03 -3.35
CA ILE A 153 -8.28 16.66 -3.90
C ILE A 153 -9.24 16.58 -5.08
N ASP A 154 -8.72 16.19 -6.24
CA ASP A 154 -9.49 16.09 -7.48
C ASP A 154 -10.57 15.00 -7.37
N GLY A 155 -11.82 15.39 -7.64
CA GLY A 155 -12.96 14.46 -7.66
C GLY A 155 -13.38 13.93 -6.29
N TRP A 156 -13.02 14.60 -5.19
CA TRP A 156 -13.43 14.20 -3.85
C TRP A 156 -14.95 13.97 -3.75
N PRO A 157 -15.42 12.80 -3.28
CA PRO A 157 -16.86 12.52 -3.20
C PRO A 157 -17.57 13.41 -2.18
N SER A 158 -18.78 13.85 -2.49
CA SER A 158 -19.59 14.73 -1.64
C SER A 158 -20.08 14.07 -0.36
N ASP A 159 -20.29 12.76 -0.39
CA ASP A 159 -20.72 11.95 0.73
C ASP A 159 -20.23 10.50 0.59
N PHE A 160 -20.54 9.68 1.60
CA PHE A 160 -20.14 8.29 1.62
C PHE A 160 -20.80 7.47 0.50
N ALA A 161 -22.04 7.77 0.12
CA ALA A 161 -22.73 7.05 -0.95
C ALA A 161 -22.03 7.29 -2.30
N CYS A 162 -21.63 8.52 -2.60
CA CYS A 162 -20.80 8.83 -3.77
C CYS A 162 -19.43 8.16 -3.69
N PHE A 163 -18.82 8.07 -2.52
CA PHE A 163 -17.55 7.37 -2.32
C PHE A 163 -17.69 5.86 -2.58
N GLU A 164 -18.76 5.23 -2.07
CA GLU A 164 -19.05 3.82 -2.31
C GLU A 164 -19.32 3.54 -3.79
N GLN A 165 -20.09 4.39 -4.46
CA GLN A 165 -20.30 4.31 -5.91
C GLN A 165 -18.97 4.42 -6.67
N ALA A 166 -18.06 5.29 -6.24
CA ALA A 166 -16.73 5.39 -6.81
C ALA A 166 -15.93 4.09 -6.61
N CYS A 167 -16.00 3.43 -5.44
CA CYS A 167 -15.40 2.11 -5.24
C CYS A 167 -15.97 1.06 -6.19
N LEU A 168 -17.30 1.00 -6.34
CA LEU A 168 -17.97 0.05 -7.24
C LEU A 168 -17.56 0.29 -8.70
N ALA A 169 -17.57 1.55 -9.14
CA ALA A 169 -17.14 1.93 -10.47
C ALA A 169 -15.66 1.54 -10.72
N PHE A 170 -14.79 1.78 -9.74
CA PHE A 170 -13.38 1.41 -9.83
C PHE A 170 -13.18 -0.11 -9.88
N ASN A 171 -13.98 -0.88 -9.15
CA ASN A 171 -13.95 -2.34 -9.22
C ASN A 171 -14.45 -2.87 -10.57
N HIS A 172 -15.54 -2.31 -11.10
CA HIS A 172 -16.03 -2.63 -12.45
C HIS A 172 -14.99 -2.33 -13.51
N TYR A 173 -14.32 -1.20 -13.38
CA TYR A 173 -13.23 -0.82 -14.26
C TYR A 173 -12.04 -1.78 -14.19
N GLY A 174 -11.67 -2.23 -12.98
CA GLY A 174 -10.70 -3.30 -12.79
C GLY A 174 -11.10 -4.61 -13.46
N ASN A 175 -12.37 -5.01 -13.33
CA ASN A 175 -12.91 -6.21 -13.99
C ASN A 175 -12.89 -6.09 -15.51
N TRP A 176 -13.22 -4.93 -16.05
CA TRP A 176 -13.11 -4.66 -17.48
C TRP A 176 -11.65 -4.80 -17.93
N MET A 177 -10.68 -4.18 -17.25
CA MET A 177 -9.25 -4.34 -17.61
C MET A 177 -8.77 -5.79 -17.52
N ARG A 178 -9.28 -6.59 -16.58
CA ARG A 178 -9.00 -8.04 -16.52
C ARG A 178 -9.61 -8.78 -17.70
N TYR A 179 -10.84 -8.45 -18.09
CA TYR A 179 -11.50 -9.04 -19.25
C TYR A 179 -10.73 -8.74 -20.55
N GLN A 180 -10.17 -7.54 -20.68
CA GLN A 180 -9.28 -7.18 -21.79
C GLN A 180 -7.92 -7.91 -21.75
N GLY A 181 -7.61 -8.64 -20.67
CA GLY A 181 -6.31 -9.29 -20.46
C GLY A 181 -5.18 -8.32 -20.12
N TRP A 182 -5.49 -7.07 -19.75
CA TRP A 182 -4.47 -6.04 -19.49
C TRP A 182 -3.84 -6.18 -18.11
N ILE A 183 -4.61 -6.66 -17.13
CA ILE A 183 -4.17 -6.86 -15.75
C ILE A 183 -4.67 -8.19 -15.22
N SER A 184 -3.95 -8.79 -14.29
CA SER A 184 -4.41 -9.97 -13.53
C SER A 184 -5.11 -9.55 -12.22
N GLY A 185 -4.76 -8.39 -11.67
CA GLY A 185 -5.29 -7.84 -10.44
C GLY A 185 -4.75 -6.44 -10.18
N TRP A 186 -5.06 -5.89 -9.01
CA TRP A 186 -4.52 -4.60 -8.58
C TRP A 186 -3.11 -4.74 -8.02
N ASP A 187 -2.16 -5.04 -8.90
CA ASP A 187 -0.75 -5.12 -8.57
C ASP A 187 0.00 -3.85 -8.98
N LEU A 188 1.32 -3.86 -8.83
CA LEU A 188 2.18 -2.76 -9.25
C LEU A 188 2.04 -2.44 -10.75
N TYR A 189 1.86 -3.45 -11.60
CA TYR A 189 1.68 -3.22 -13.03
C TYR A 189 0.38 -2.45 -13.28
N ALA A 190 -0.74 -2.93 -12.71
CA ALA A 190 -2.05 -2.29 -12.86
C ALA A 190 -2.08 -0.86 -12.32
N CYS A 191 -1.48 -0.62 -11.14
CA CYS A 191 -1.39 0.72 -10.57
C CYS A 191 -0.53 1.66 -11.42
N THR A 192 0.56 1.15 -12.00
CA THR A 192 1.40 1.92 -12.93
C THR A 192 0.64 2.23 -14.22
N LEU A 193 -0.12 1.26 -14.74
CA LEU A 193 -0.96 1.43 -15.93
C LEU A 193 -1.97 2.55 -15.71
N LEU A 194 -2.70 2.57 -14.59
CA LEU A 194 -3.66 3.63 -14.23
C LEU A 194 -3.03 5.03 -14.13
N GLN A 195 -1.77 5.12 -13.72
CA GLN A 195 -1.07 6.40 -13.59
C GLN A 195 -0.57 6.93 -14.94
N VAL A 196 -0.18 6.02 -15.84
CA VAL A 196 0.40 6.36 -17.16
C VAL A 196 -0.68 6.54 -18.21
N TYR A 197 -1.74 5.76 -18.11
CA TYR A 197 -2.84 5.71 -19.04
C TYR A 197 -4.12 5.94 -18.25
N ARG A 198 -5.02 6.77 -18.81
CA ARG A 198 -6.37 6.98 -18.31
C ARG A 198 -7.37 6.18 -19.16
N PRO A 199 -7.47 4.84 -18.97
CA PRO A 199 -8.39 4.03 -19.76
C PRO A 199 -9.87 4.31 -19.53
N ASP A 200 -10.24 5.21 -18.63
CA ASP A 200 -11.62 5.67 -18.39
C ASP A 200 -12.23 6.23 -19.67
N GLN A 201 -11.43 6.95 -20.47
CA GLN A 201 -11.85 7.45 -21.78
C GLN A 201 -12.10 6.31 -22.79
N GLU A 202 -11.30 5.24 -22.72
CA GLU A 202 -11.42 4.10 -23.65
C GLU A 202 -12.60 3.19 -23.29
N MET A 203 -12.84 2.97 -21.99
CA MET A 203 -14.02 2.27 -21.50
C MET A 203 -15.31 3.03 -21.89
N GLN A 204 -15.32 4.36 -21.75
CA GLN A 204 -16.45 5.19 -22.17
C GLN A 204 -16.71 5.10 -23.68
N ARG A 205 -15.66 5.13 -24.51
CA ARG A 205 -15.78 4.93 -25.97
C ARG A 205 -16.39 3.58 -26.32
N GLN A 206 -15.93 2.49 -25.70
CA GLN A 206 -16.49 1.15 -25.94
C GLN A 206 -17.94 1.05 -25.50
N THR A 207 -18.27 1.60 -24.33
CA THR A 207 -19.64 1.59 -23.78
C THR A 207 -20.60 2.40 -24.65
N ALA A 208 -20.13 3.50 -25.24
CA ALA A 208 -20.91 4.30 -26.19
C ALA A 208 -21.06 3.62 -27.56
N SER A 209 -20.17 2.71 -27.92
CA SER A 209 -20.11 2.04 -29.23
C SER A 209 -20.85 0.70 -29.26
N LEU A 210 -21.90 0.52 -28.43
CA LEU A 210 -22.70 -0.71 -28.26
C LEU A 210 -22.93 -1.47 -29.59
N PRO A 211 -22.22 -2.58 -29.85
CA PRO A 211 -22.67 -3.56 -30.81
C PRO A 211 -23.59 -4.55 -30.09
N VAL A 212 -24.53 -5.15 -30.82
CA VAL A 212 -25.31 -6.30 -30.38
C VAL A 212 -24.34 -7.50 -30.23
N GLY A 213 -23.70 -7.66 -29.07
CA GLY A 213 -22.78 -8.75 -28.77
C GLY A 213 -21.76 -8.43 -27.67
N PRO A 214 -21.09 -9.45 -27.09
CA PRO A 214 -20.03 -9.22 -26.10
C PRO A 214 -18.88 -8.42 -26.72
N PRO A 215 -18.36 -7.37 -26.04
CA PRO A 215 -17.32 -6.53 -26.59
C PRO A 215 -16.04 -7.34 -26.84
N VAL A 216 -15.46 -7.22 -28.03
CA VAL A 216 -14.21 -7.91 -28.38
C VAL A 216 -13.06 -7.34 -27.55
N PRO A 217 -12.19 -8.19 -26.95
CA PRO A 217 -11.01 -7.72 -26.26
C PRO A 217 -10.10 -6.87 -27.16
N ILE A 218 -9.80 -5.65 -26.75
CA ILE A 218 -8.86 -4.74 -27.40
C ILE A 218 -7.50 -4.92 -26.74
N GLY A 219 -6.45 -5.12 -27.55
CA GLY A 219 -5.08 -5.17 -27.05
C GLY A 219 -4.63 -3.82 -26.46
N LEU A 220 -3.88 -3.85 -25.36
CA LEU A 220 -3.28 -2.65 -24.81
C LEU A 220 -2.34 -2.02 -25.86
N PRO A 221 -2.46 -0.71 -26.17
CA PRO A 221 -1.61 -0.08 -27.17
C PRO A 221 -0.11 -0.28 -26.84
N PRO A 222 0.73 -0.75 -27.79
CA PRO A 222 2.12 -1.09 -27.51
C PRO A 222 2.95 0.04 -26.90
N GLN A 223 2.65 1.29 -27.30
CA GLN A 223 3.33 2.48 -26.74
C GLN A 223 3.03 2.67 -25.25
N ILE A 224 1.82 2.33 -24.80
CA ILE A 224 1.44 2.40 -23.39
C ILE A 224 2.14 1.28 -22.62
N ALA A 225 2.12 0.05 -23.15
CA ALA A 225 2.84 -1.07 -22.55
C ALA A 225 4.33 -0.75 -22.34
N LEU A 226 5.00 -0.19 -23.35
CA LEU A 226 6.40 0.24 -23.27
C LEU A 226 6.63 1.33 -22.21
N LYS A 227 5.72 2.31 -22.10
CA LYS A 227 5.79 3.35 -21.05
C LYS A 227 5.63 2.75 -19.65
N VAL A 228 4.70 1.82 -19.47
CA VAL A 228 4.51 1.10 -18.20
C VAL A 228 5.76 0.30 -17.86
N GLU A 229 6.32 -0.47 -18.79
CA GLU A 229 7.57 -1.21 -18.57
C GLU A 229 8.75 -0.31 -18.22
N ALA A 230 8.91 0.83 -18.90
CA ALA A 230 9.97 1.79 -18.60
C ALA A 230 9.84 2.32 -17.17
N ARG A 231 8.60 2.65 -16.74
CA ARG A 231 8.30 3.06 -15.36
C ARG A 231 8.61 1.94 -14.38
N LEU A 232 8.21 0.70 -14.65
CA LEU A 232 8.51 -0.46 -13.81
C LEU A 232 10.01 -0.74 -13.67
N LYS A 233 10.78 -0.60 -14.76
CA LYS A 233 12.24 -0.71 -14.71
C LYS A 233 12.85 0.39 -13.82
N GLN A 234 12.33 1.60 -13.90
CA GLN A 234 12.73 2.70 -13.01
C GLN A 234 12.36 2.40 -11.55
N HIS A 235 11.15 1.89 -11.29
CA HIS A 235 10.73 1.46 -9.94
C HIS A 235 11.67 0.42 -9.34
N ARG A 236 12.08 -0.59 -10.12
CA ARG A 236 13.04 -1.61 -9.66
C ARG A 236 14.38 -0.96 -9.31
N ARG A 237 14.96 -0.15 -10.22
CA ARG A 237 16.24 0.55 -9.97
C ARG A 237 16.21 1.38 -8.69
N ASP A 238 15.11 2.08 -8.45
CA ASP A 238 14.92 2.83 -7.21
C ASP A 238 14.89 1.90 -6.01
N GLN A 239 14.16 0.77 -6.05
CA GLN A 239 14.19 -0.19 -4.94
C GLN A 239 15.62 -0.69 -4.62
N PHE A 240 16.48 -0.85 -5.62
CA PHE A 240 17.88 -1.27 -5.48
C PHE A 240 18.80 -0.22 -4.88
N ALA A 241 18.72 1.04 -5.36
CA ALA A 241 19.51 2.16 -4.85
C ALA A 241 19.26 2.45 -3.36
N ILE A 242 18.26 1.77 -2.79
CA ILE A 242 17.61 2.01 -1.50
C ILE A 242 17.70 0.71 -0.66
N GLY A 243 18.76 -0.08 -0.84
CA GLY A 243 19.00 -1.29 -0.06
C GLY A 243 17.90 -2.36 -0.19
N GLY A 244 17.11 -2.34 -1.27
CA GLY A 244 16.25 -3.46 -1.62
C GLY A 244 17.06 -4.67 -2.03
N ARG A 245 16.69 -5.83 -1.50
CA ARG A 245 17.26 -7.10 -1.96
C ARG A 245 16.96 -7.27 -3.43
N ASP A 246 17.98 -7.73 -4.17
CA ASP A 246 17.79 -8.20 -5.52
C ASP A 246 16.86 -9.41 -5.52
N PRO A 247 15.75 -9.43 -6.28
CA PRO A 247 14.97 -10.64 -6.48
C PRO A 247 15.78 -11.80 -7.11
N ARG A 248 16.99 -11.53 -7.65
CA ARG A 248 17.93 -12.56 -8.11
C ARG A 248 18.83 -13.11 -6.99
N LEU A 249 18.91 -12.44 -5.84
CA LEU A 249 19.66 -12.91 -4.68
C LEU A 249 18.75 -13.78 -3.81
N ARG A 250 18.94 -15.10 -3.88
CA ARG A 250 18.30 -16.05 -2.95
C ARG A 250 19.10 -16.07 -1.65
N GLU A 251 18.45 -15.77 -0.53
CA GLU A 251 19.02 -16.08 0.78
C GLU A 251 18.85 -17.57 1.04
N VAL A 252 19.95 -18.27 1.23
CA VAL A 252 19.93 -19.65 1.72
C VAL A 252 20.31 -19.58 3.19
N VAL A 253 19.37 -19.97 4.06
CA VAL A 253 19.67 -20.15 5.47
C VAL A 253 20.29 -21.52 5.62
N VAL A 254 21.58 -21.55 5.92
CA VAL A 254 22.32 -22.80 6.10
C VAL A 254 22.41 -23.05 7.61
N LEU A 255 21.77 -24.15 8.04
CA LEU A 255 21.94 -24.69 9.39
C LEU A 255 23.14 -25.63 9.38
N THR A 256 24.19 -25.29 10.10
CA THR A 256 25.32 -26.19 10.31
C THR A 256 25.32 -26.72 11.75
N TYR A 257 25.45 -28.03 11.87
CA TYR A 257 25.59 -28.72 13.15
C TYR A 257 27.05 -28.58 13.61
N ALA A 258 27.27 -27.89 14.74
CA ALA A 258 28.62 -27.82 15.32
C ALA A 258 28.86 -29.05 16.20
N HIS A 259 29.94 -29.78 15.96
CA HIS A 259 30.41 -30.82 16.88
C HIS A 259 30.69 -30.19 18.25
N GLY A 260 29.84 -30.55 19.23
CA GLY A 260 29.74 -29.88 20.53
C GLY A 260 28.30 -29.67 21.01
N GLY A 261 27.28 -30.05 20.23
CA GLY A 261 25.88 -30.08 20.68
C GLY A 261 25.11 -28.75 20.56
N GLY A 262 25.63 -27.79 19.80
CA GLY A 262 24.96 -26.51 19.52
C GLY A 262 24.71 -26.31 18.03
N PHE A 263 23.53 -25.78 17.68
CA PHE A 263 23.23 -25.32 16.33
C PHE A 263 23.74 -23.88 16.14
N ARG A 264 24.46 -23.61 15.05
CA ARG A 264 24.77 -22.23 14.63
C ARG A 264 24.01 -21.91 13.35
N LEU A 265 23.21 -20.83 13.41
CA LEU A 265 22.48 -20.31 12.27
C LEU A 265 23.36 -19.27 11.56
N TRP A 266 23.70 -19.51 10.31
CA TRP A 266 24.38 -18.52 9.48
C TRP A 266 23.46 -18.10 8.33
N ARG A 267 23.31 -16.80 8.13
CA ARG A 267 22.61 -16.23 6.98
C ARG A 267 23.63 -15.94 5.90
N GLN A 268 23.62 -16.72 4.81
CA GLN A 268 24.51 -16.51 3.68
C GLN A 268 23.75 -15.95 2.49
N VAL A 269 24.23 -14.82 1.97
CA VAL A 269 23.72 -14.22 0.73
C VAL A 269 24.50 -14.86 -0.42
N VAL A 270 23.86 -15.78 -1.15
CA VAL A 270 24.52 -16.47 -2.28
C VAL A 270 24.25 -15.67 -3.55
N GLY A 271 25.24 -14.91 -3.99
CA GLY A 271 25.24 -14.27 -5.30
C GLY A 271 25.60 -15.27 -6.39
N GLY A 272 24.61 -15.67 -7.20
CA GLY A 272 24.80 -16.17 -8.56
C GLY A 272 25.88 -17.22 -8.83
N MET A 273 26.21 -18.12 -7.89
CA MET A 273 27.10 -19.25 -8.16
C MET A 273 26.31 -20.48 -8.62
N LYS A 274 26.82 -21.16 -9.67
CA LYS A 274 26.26 -22.43 -10.18
C LYS A 274 26.26 -23.49 -9.05
N PRO A 275 25.27 -24.42 -9.03
CA PRO A 275 25.09 -25.40 -7.94
C PRO A 275 26.23 -26.40 -7.76
N SER A 276 27.23 -26.40 -8.64
CA SER A 276 28.32 -27.38 -8.69
C SER A 276 29.46 -27.15 -7.68
N ASN A 277 29.40 -26.08 -6.87
CA ASN A 277 30.49 -25.72 -5.94
C ASN A 277 30.13 -25.90 -4.44
N LEU A 278 29.02 -26.57 -4.11
CA LEU A 278 28.66 -26.87 -2.71
C LEU A 278 29.23 -28.24 -2.30
N GLN A 279 30.03 -28.28 -1.23
CA GLN A 279 30.55 -29.52 -0.66
C GLN A 279 29.42 -30.44 -0.15
N PRO A 280 29.60 -31.78 -0.14
CA PRO A 280 28.50 -32.75 -0.05
C PRO A 280 27.81 -32.89 1.32
N SER A 281 28.16 -32.09 2.33
CA SER A 281 27.72 -32.32 3.72
C SER A 281 26.64 -31.35 4.24
N MET A 282 25.99 -30.57 3.38
CA MET A 282 24.94 -29.63 3.80
C MET A 282 23.56 -30.08 3.30
N THR A 283 22.71 -30.54 4.23
CA THR A 283 21.29 -30.74 3.98
C THR A 283 20.60 -29.37 3.96
N ALA A 284 20.34 -28.83 2.78
CA ALA A 284 19.58 -27.59 2.62
C ALA A 284 18.08 -27.88 2.74
N ALA A 285 17.41 -27.30 3.75
CA ALA A 285 15.96 -27.22 3.79
C ALA A 285 15.50 -25.95 3.07
N PHE A 286 14.77 -26.11 1.97
CA PHE A 286 14.18 -25.01 1.23
C PHE A 286 12.87 -24.58 1.91
N CYS A 287 12.81 -23.34 2.39
CA CYS A 287 11.54 -22.69 2.71
C CYS A 287 11.25 -21.67 1.60
N GLY A 288 10.15 -21.90 0.86
CA GLY A 288 9.61 -20.98 -0.13
C GLY A 288 8.82 -19.85 0.51
#